data_AF-A0A0D0U2I2-F1
#
_entry.id   AF-A0A0D0U2I2-F1
#
_cell.length_a   1.000
_cell.length_b   1.000
_cell.length_c   1.000
_cell.angle_alpha   90.00
_cell.angle_beta   90.00
_cell.angle_gamma   90.00
#
_symmetry.space_group_name_H-M   'P 1'
#
loop_
_entity.id
_entity.type
_entity.pdbx_description
1 polymer ?
#
loop_
_entity_poly.entity_id
_entity_poly.type
_entity_poly.pdbx_seq_one_letter_code
_entity_poly.pdbx_strand_id
1 'polypeptide(L)'
;MRRDTKWAFKAGSFAANIGLGSFLIPTPMDYNHLSHDAGPNESAKSDPFCEQVGSLRGVADMLNGGEWLDSPDAWDRWPTALPLLCYHGGDDNICDVRATKRFMQGVKAEDKTIKVFDVSSFLLWFL
;
A
#
# COMPACT_ATOMS: atom_id res chain seq x y z
N MET A 1 -11.96 0.46 7.08
CA MET A 1 -11.71 -0.82 7.78
C MET A 1 -12.90 -1.19 8.66
N ARG A 2 -13.33 -2.47 8.64
CA ARG A 2 -14.47 -2.99 9.42
C ARG A 2 -14.04 -3.16 10.91
N ARG A 3 -14.98 -3.06 11.87
CA ARG A 3 -14.67 -2.96 13.33
C ARG A 3 -14.00 -4.20 13.92
N ASP A 4 -14.39 -5.37 13.43
CA ASP A 4 -13.80 -6.70 13.70
C ASP A 4 -12.32 -6.78 13.32
N THR A 5 -11.93 -6.15 12.20
CA THR A 5 -10.55 -6.15 11.71
C THR A 5 -9.61 -5.29 12.58
N LYS A 6 -10.14 -4.27 13.27
CA LYS A 6 -9.33 -3.38 14.12
C LYS A 6 -8.76 -4.09 15.36
N TRP A 7 -9.48 -5.07 15.91
CA TRP A 7 -8.99 -5.83 17.07
C TRP A 7 -7.84 -6.77 16.69
N ALA A 8 -7.97 -7.49 15.56
CA ALA A 8 -6.92 -8.34 15.03
C ALA A 8 -5.63 -7.56 14.74
N PHE A 9 -5.77 -6.38 14.15
CA PHE A 9 -4.64 -5.47 13.90
C PHE A 9 -3.93 -4.99 15.17
N LYS A 10 -4.70 -4.57 16.19
CA LYS A 10 -4.15 -4.16 17.49
C LYS A 10 -3.44 -5.32 18.20
N ALA A 11 -4.02 -6.52 18.13
CA ALA A 11 -3.41 -7.72 18.69
C ALA A 11 -2.08 -8.07 17.99
N GLY A 12 -2.04 -7.99 16.66
CA GLY A 12 -0.81 -8.18 15.88
C GLY A 12 0.27 -7.16 16.21
N SER A 13 -0.09 -5.88 16.30
CA SER A 13 0.84 -4.81 16.70
C SER A 13 1.37 -5.01 18.12
N PHE A 14 0.54 -5.45 19.06
CA PHE A 14 0.97 -5.79 20.41
C PHE A 14 1.94 -6.98 20.41
N ALA A 15 1.61 -8.07 19.70
CA ALA A 15 2.45 -9.24 19.57
C ALA A 15 3.85 -8.89 19.03
N ALA A 16 3.92 -8.02 18.01
CA ALA A 16 5.18 -7.54 17.46
C ALA A 16 6.03 -6.78 18.50
N ASN A 17 5.41 -6.02 19.41
CA ASN A 17 6.09 -5.23 20.44
C ASN A 17 6.54 -6.04 21.67
N ILE A 18 6.01 -7.25 21.89
CA ILE A 18 6.41 -8.13 23.00
C ILE A 18 7.46 -9.17 22.58
N GLY A 19 8.17 -8.92 21.48
CA GLY A 19 9.30 -9.76 21.04
C GLY A 19 8.96 -10.80 19.97
N LEU A 20 7.71 -10.87 19.49
CA LEU A 20 7.33 -11.76 18.37
C LEU A 20 7.46 -11.08 16.99
N GLY A 21 8.16 -9.93 16.92
CA GLY A 21 8.25 -9.15 15.70
C GLY A 21 8.82 -9.89 14.49
N SER A 22 9.76 -10.82 14.69
CA SER A 22 10.36 -11.65 13.65
C SER A 22 9.54 -12.88 13.25
N PHE A 23 8.44 -13.17 13.95
CA PHE A 23 7.59 -14.31 13.65
C PHE A 23 6.93 -14.13 12.29
N LEU A 24 7.10 -15.10 11.39
CA LEU A 24 6.58 -15.04 10.04
C LEU A 24 5.13 -15.53 10.01
N ILE A 25 4.29 -14.79 9.31
CA ILE A 25 2.91 -15.16 9.00
C ILE A 25 2.71 -15.23 7.49
N PRO A 26 1.85 -16.14 7.00
CA PRO A 26 1.42 -16.11 5.61
C PRO A 26 0.70 -14.79 5.30
N THR A 27 1.03 -14.17 4.18
CA THR A 27 0.38 -12.96 3.66
C THR A 27 -0.08 -13.22 2.22
N PRO A 28 -1.08 -14.10 2.03
CA PRO A 28 -1.50 -14.51 0.70
C PRO A 28 -2.07 -13.32 -0.07
N MET A 29 -1.66 -13.20 -1.34
CA MET A 29 -2.12 -12.17 -2.27
C MET A 29 -2.55 -12.83 -3.58
N ASP A 30 -3.63 -12.36 -4.17
CA ASP A 30 -4.05 -12.83 -5.49
C ASP A 30 -3.24 -12.09 -6.57
N TYR A 31 -2.34 -12.80 -7.23
CA TYR A 31 -1.49 -12.23 -8.30
C TYR A 31 -2.31 -11.64 -9.45
N ASN A 32 -3.57 -12.05 -9.64
CA ASN A 32 -4.45 -11.46 -10.65
C ASN A 32 -4.81 -9.99 -10.36
N HIS A 33 -4.55 -9.49 -9.16
CA HIS A 33 -4.73 -8.08 -8.82
C HIS A 33 -3.53 -7.20 -9.19
N LEU A 34 -2.39 -7.79 -9.57
CA LEU A 34 -1.18 -7.03 -9.92
C LEU A 34 -1.30 -6.35 -11.28
N SER A 35 -1.68 -7.09 -12.31
CA SER A 35 -1.86 -6.62 -13.68
C SER A 35 -3.09 -7.28 -14.33
N HIS A 36 -3.65 -6.62 -15.34
CA HIS A 36 -4.62 -7.26 -16.25
C HIS A 36 -3.96 -8.25 -17.21
N ASP A 37 -2.65 -8.12 -17.45
CA ASP A 37 -1.87 -9.08 -18.24
C ASP A 37 -1.35 -10.21 -17.35
N ALA A 38 -1.52 -11.45 -17.82
CA ALA A 38 -1.01 -12.64 -17.17
C ALA A 38 0.52 -12.71 -17.15
N GLY A 39 1.22 -12.10 -18.12
CA GLY A 39 2.68 -12.16 -18.21
C GLY A 39 3.41 -11.65 -16.96
N PRO A 40 3.18 -10.39 -16.55
CA PRO A 40 3.73 -9.84 -15.31
C PRO A 40 3.27 -10.61 -14.06
N ASN A 41 2.02 -11.06 -14.03
CA ASN A 41 1.47 -11.80 -12.88
C ASN A 41 2.18 -13.14 -12.67
N GLU A 42 2.37 -13.93 -13.74
CA GLU A 42 3.09 -15.22 -13.66
C GLU A 42 4.59 -15.01 -13.41
N SER A 43 5.17 -13.92 -13.92
CA SER A 43 6.55 -13.53 -13.59
C SER A 43 6.70 -13.26 -12.09
N ALA A 44 5.83 -12.45 -11.50
CA ALA A 44 5.84 -12.18 -10.06
C ALA A 44 5.57 -13.44 -9.21
N LYS A 45 4.71 -14.35 -9.70
CA LYS A 45 4.37 -15.59 -9.01
C LYS A 45 5.48 -16.64 -9.04
N SER A 46 6.29 -16.65 -10.09
CA SER A 46 7.44 -17.56 -10.22
C SER A 46 8.74 -16.98 -9.67
N ASP A 47 8.76 -15.69 -9.32
CA ASP A 47 9.93 -15.03 -8.74
C ASP A 47 10.15 -15.48 -7.28
N PRO A 48 11.31 -16.11 -6.95
CA PRO A 48 11.64 -16.53 -5.59
C PRO A 48 11.75 -15.38 -4.59
N PHE A 49 11.86 -14.12 -5.03
CA PHE A 49 11.91 -12.95 -4.17
C PHE A 49 10.55 -12.31 -3.90
N CYS A 50 9.49 -12.78 -4.57
CA CYS A 50 8.11 -12.33 -4.37
C CYS A 50 7.35 -13.27 -3.42
N GLU A 51 7.92 -13.53 -2.25
CA GLU A 51 7.34 -14.43 -1.25
C GLU A 51 6.07 -13.87 -0.62
N GLN A 52 5.09 -14.74 -0.37
CA GLN A 52 3.84 -14.39 0.31
C GLN A 52 3.92 -14.62 1.82
N VAL A 53 5.00 -14.14 2.43
CA VAL A 53 5.22 -14.17 3.87
C VAL A 53 5.62 -12.80 4.37
N GLY A 54 5.14 -12.45 5.56
CA GLY A 54 5.50 -11.20 6.24
C GLY A 54 5.80 -11.47 7.70
N SER A 55 6.79 -10.77 8.27
CA SER A 55 6.98 -10.80 9.71
C SER A 55 5.82 -10.06 10.40
N LEU A 56 5.47 -10.47 11.63
CA LEU A 56 4.44 -9.78 12.41
C LEU A 56 4.74 -8.28 12.54
N ARG A 57 6.01 -7.92 12.73
CA ARG A 57 6.43 -6.52 12.76
C ARG A 57 6.24 -5.84 11.41
N GLY A 58 6.67 -6.47 10.31
CA GLY A 58 6.54 -5.92 8.97
C GLY A 58 5.09 -5.65 8.58
N VAL A 59 4.20 -6.61 8.83
CA VAL A 59 2.76 -6.46 8.55
C VAL A 59 2.13 -5.40 9.46
N ALA A 60 2.49 -5.36 10.75
CA ALA A 60 2.00 -4.32 11.66
C ALA A 60 2.46 -2.93 11.21
N ASP A 61 3.74 -2.76 10.86
CA ASP A 61 4.30 -1.49 10.42
C ASP A 61 3.70 -1.03 9.08
N MET A 62 3.50 -1.95 8.12
CA MET A 62 2.84 -1.65 6.85
C MET A 62 1.43 -1.09 7.06
N LEU A 63 0.65 -1.72 7.94
CA LEU A 63 -0.73 -1.31 8.21
C LEU A 63 -0.82 -0.02 9.04
N ASN A 64 0.00 0.12 10.10
CA ASN A 64 0.07 1.36 10.89
C ASN A 64 0.58 2.54 10.04
N GLY A 65 1.60 2.29 9.21
CA GLY A 65 2.16 3.26 8.29
C GLY A 65 1.14 3.70 7.25
N GLY A 66 0.38 2.76 6.68
CA GLY A 66 -0.70 3.07 5.74
C GLY A 66 -1.79 3.95 6.36
N GLU A 67 -2.24 3.66 7.58
CA GLU A 67 -3.22 4.50 8.29
C GLU A 67 -2.66 5.91 8.57
N TRP A 68 -1.39 6.00 8.97
CA TRP A 68 -0.74 7.29 9.20
C TRP A 68 -0.55 8.10 7.92
N LEU A 69 -0.15 7.47 6.80
CA LEU A 69 0.02 8.13 5.51
C LEU A 69 -1.28 8.73 4.96
N ASP A 70 -2.43 8.16 5.31
CA ASP A 70 -3.76 8.70 4.99
C ASP A 70 -4.28 9.63 6.11
N SER A 71 -3.41 10.50 6.65
CA SER A 71 -3.77 11.46 7.68
C SER A 71 -3.21 12.86 7.44
N PRO A 72 -3.87 13.93 7.93
CA PRO A 72 -3.35 15.30 7.81
C PRO A 72 -1.94 15.50 8.36
N ASP A 73 -1.56 14.81 9.44
CA ASP A 73 -0.21 14.90 10.01
C ASP A 73 0.86 14.44 9.01
N ALA A 74 0.63 13.36 8.27
CA ALA A 74 1.55 12.91 7.23
C ALA A 74 1.58 13.89 6.05
N TRP A 75 0.42 14.40 5.63
CA TRP A 75 0.30 15.29 4.48
C TRP A 75 0.98 16.64 4.72
N ASP A 76 0.88 17.15 5.95
CA ASP A 76 1.47 18.42 6.37
C ASP A 76 3.01 18.37 6.47
N ARG A 77 3.58 17.16 6.62
CA ARG A 77 5.02 16.95 6.64
C ARG A 77 5.65 16.94 5.25
N TRP A 78 4.86 16.90 4.17
CA TRP A 78 5.40 17.02 2.83
C TRP A 78 5.96 18.42 2.59
N PRO A 79 7.22 18.56 2.14
CA PRO A 79 7.81 19.88 1.90
C PRO A 79 7.06 20.61 0.78
N THR A 80 6.57 21.82 1.06
CA THR A 80 5.78 22.64 0.13
C THR A 80 6.48 22.88 -1.22
N ALA A 81 7.80 23.09 -1.21
CA ALA A 81 8.59 23.36 -2.40
C ALA A 81 9.02 22.09 -3.17
N LEU A 82 8.75 20.89 -2.65
CA LEU A 82 9.09 19.65 -3.33
C LEU A 82 7.95 19.24 -4.28
N PRO A 83 8.16 19.25 -5.61
CA PRO A 83 7.12 18.88 -6.56
C PRO A 83 6.70 17.42 -6.39
N LEU A 84 5.43 17.15 -6.61
CA LEU A 84 4.83 15.84 -6.38
C LEU A 84 4.06 15.35 -7.60
N LEU A 85 4.55 14.27 -8.19
CA LEU A 85 3.87 13.55 -9.26
C LEU A 85 3.35 12.21 -8.74
N CYS A 86 2.08 11.92 -9.00
CA CYS A 86 1.46 10.68 -8.58
C CYS A 86 0.75 9.99 -9.76
N TYR A 87 1.08 8.72 -9.99
CA TYR A 87 0.42 7.83 -10.94
C TYR A 87 -0.30 6.73 -10.16
N HIS A 88 -1.55 6.43 -10.53
CA HIS A 88 -2.31 5.35 -9.89
C HIS A 88 -3.27 4.66 -10.87
N GLY A 89 -3.38 3.34 -10.79
CA GLY A 89 -4.38 2.57 -11.53
C GLY A 89 -5.80 2.81 -10.99
N GLY A 90 -6.77 3.07 -11.86
CA GLY A 90 -8.16 3.25 -11.46
C GLY A 90 -8.79 1.99 -10.89
N ASP A 91 -8.36 0.83 -11.40
CA ASP A 91 -8.84 -0.51 -11.05
C ASP A 91 -7.89 -1.28 -10.12
N ASP A 92 -6.98 -0.55 -9.43
CA ASP A 92 -6.08 -1.14 -8.45
C ASP A 92 -6.85 -1.65 -7.21
N ASN A 93 -6.84 -2.98 -7.04
CA ASN A 93 -7.49 -3.68 -5.92
C ASN A 93 -6.54 -3.96 -4.75
N ILE A 94 -5.27 -3.55 -4.85
CA ILE A 94 -4.26 -3.68 -3.80
C ILE A 94 -4.16 -2.37 -3.02
N CYS A 95 -3.99 -1.25 -3.72
CA CYS A 95 -3.93 0.08 -3.12
C CYS A 95 -5.14 0.93 -3.53
N ASP A 96 -5.90 1.42 -2.56
CA ASP A 96 -7.13 2.19 -2.81
C ASP A 96 -6.82 3.56 -3.44
N VAL A 97 -7.15 3.72 -4.73
CA VAL A 97 -6.99 4.99 -5.48
C VAL A 97 -7.68 6.18 -4.81
N ARG A 98 -8.72 5.97 -4.00
CA ARG A 98 -9.39 7.04 -3.25
C ARG A 98 -8.48 7.62 -2.16
N ALA A 99 -7.61 6.80 -1.56
CA ALA A 99 -6.62 7.28 -0.59
C ALA A 99 -5.60 8.20 -1.27
N THR A 100 -5.11 7.80 -2.44
CA THR A 100 -4.23 8.64 -3.27
C THR A 100 -4.88 9.97 -3.64
N LYS A 101 -6.16 9.96 -4.03
CA LYS A 101 -6.93 11.20 -4.30
C LYS A 101 -7.03 12.10 -3.07
N ARG A 102 -7.28 11.55 -1.87
CA ARG A 102 -7.30 12.31 -0.61
C ARG A 102 -5.94 12.91 -0.28
N PHE A 103 -4.88 12.11 -0.38
CA PHE A 103 -3.50 12.56 -0.18
C PHE A 103 -3.17 13.75 -1.10
N MET A 104 -3.42 13.61 -2.41
CA MET A 104 -3.13 14.66 -3.38
C MET A 104 -3.98 15.92 -3.16
N GLN A 105 -5.18 15.80 -2.61
CA GLN A 105 -6.00 16.95 -2.21
C GLN A 105 -5.43 17.64 -0.96
N GLY A 106 -5.03 16.89 0.06
CA GLY A 106 -4.60 17.42 1.36
C GLY A 106 -3.13 17.88 1.43
N VAL A 107 -2.24 17.31 0.61
CA VAL A 107 -0.80 17.62 0.64
C VAL A 107 -0.50 19.07 0.26
N LYS A 108 0.49 19.67 0.91
CA LYS A 108 0.87 21.09 0.75
C LYS A 108 1.85 21.39 -0.39
N ALA A 109 2.16 20.42 -1.25
CA ALA A 109 3.01 20.64 -2.41
C ALA A 109 2.42 21.72 -3.33
N GLU A 110 3.22 22.71 -3.71
CA GLU A 110 2.82 23.81 -4.60
C GLU A 110 2.64 23.33 -6.05
N ASP A 111 3.60 22.54 -6.54
CA ASP A 111 3.52 21.85 -7.82
C ASP A 111 3.16 20.39 -7.59
N LYS A 112 1.91 20.03 -7.90
CA LYS A 112 1.46 18.65 -7.77
C LYS A 112 0.56 18.23 -8.92
N THR A 113 0.83 17.04 -9.43
CA THR A 113 0.07 16.42 -10.52
C THR A 113 -0.32 15.00 -10.14
N ILE A 114 -1.60 14.68 -10.32
CA ILE A 114 -2.10 13.30 -10.25
C ILE A 114 -2.58 12.86 -11.63
N LYS A 115 -2.24 11.63 -12.00
CA LYS A 115 -2.70 10.96 -13.21
C LYS A 115 -3.22 9.58 -12.83
N VAL A 116 -4.53 9.42 -12.96
CA VAL A 116 -5.21 8.14 -12.73
C VAL A 116 -5.49 7.51 -14.08
N PHE A 117 -5.14 6.24 -14.24
CA PHE A 117 -5.37 5.47 -15.46
C PHE A 117 -6.50 4.49 -15.21
N ASP A 118 -7.70 4.80 -15.72
CA ASP A 118 -8.94 4.13 -15.30
C ASP A 118 -8.89 2.60 -15.41
N VAL A 119 -8.29 2.06 -16.47
CA VAL A 119 -8.22 0.61 -16.75
C VAL A 119 -6.89 -0.03 -16.34
N SER A 120 -6.03 0.67 -15.59
CA SER A 120 -4.76 0.12 -15.12
C SER A 120 -4.88 -0.41 -13.70
N SER A 121 -4.16 -1.50 -13.44
CA SER A 121 -4.03 -2.18 -12.16
C SER A 121 -2.76 -1.70 -11.42
N PHE A 122 -2.36 -2.39 -10.35
CA PHE A 122 -1.26 -2.01 -9.47
C PHE A 122 0.09 -1.81 -10.19
N LEU A 123 0.45 -2.71 -11.12
CA LEU A 123 1.72 -2.69 -11.87
C LEU A 123 1.66 -1.80 -13.12
N LEU A 124 1.50 -0.49 -12.91
CA LEU A 124 1.46 0.53 -13.97
C LEU A 124 2.70 0.58 -14.88
N TRP A 125 3.85 0.12 -14.40
CA TRP A 125 5.15 0.28 -15.06
C TRP A 125 5.54 -0.89 -15.97
N PHE A 126 4.67 -1.89 -16.11
CA PHE A 126 4.86 -3.04 -16.99
C PHE A 126 3.95 -3.02 -18.24
N LEU A 127 3.32 -1.88 -18.52
CA LEU A 127 2.57 -1.62 -19.76
C LEU A 127 3.51 -1.29 -20.93
#